data_AF-A0A520N9K4-F1
#
_entry.id   AF-A0A520N9K4-F1
#
_cell.length_a   1.000
_cell.length_b   1.000
_cell.length_c   1.000
_cell.angle_alpha   90.00
_cell.angle_beta   90.00
_cell.angle_gamma   90.00
#
_symmetry.space_group_name_H-M   'P 1'
#
loop_
_entity.id
_entity.type
_entity.pdbx_description
1 polymer ?
#
loop_
_entity_poly.entity_id
_entity_poly.type
_entity_poly.pdbx_seq_one_letter_code
_entity_poly.pdbx_strand_id
1 'polypeptide(L)' 'EAGLICYPMGGTIDGRRGDHVLLAPPFIISDGQIDEICDRLAVAVQSALA' A
#
# COMPACT_ATOMS: atom_id res chain seq x y z
N GLU A 1 5.12 -6.03 9.56
CA GLU A 1 6.29 -5.32 10.11
C GLU A 1 6.30 -3.82 9.85
N ALA A 2 5.88 -3.30 8.69
CA ALA A 2 5.85 -1.85 8.43
C ALA A 2 4.67 -1.06 9.05
N GLY A 3 3.78 -1.71 9.81
CA GLY A 3 2.70 -1.02 10.54
C GLY A 3 1.57 -0.46 9.68
N LEU A 4 1.21 -1.14 8.57
CA LEU A 4 0.06 -0.82 7.72
C LEU A 4 -0.85 -2.03 7.52
N ILE A 5 -2.16 -1.80 7.52
CA ILE A 5 -3.15 -2.77 7.05
C ILE A 5 -3.46 -2.43 5.59
N CYS A 6 -3.34 -3.43 4.74
CA CYS A 6 -3.47 -3.31 3.29
C CYS A 6 -4.55 -4.27 2.78
N TYR A 7 -5.21 -3.90 1.68
CA TYR A 7 -6.12 -4.78 0.96
C TYR A 7 -5.47 -5.21 -0.36
N PRO A 8 -4.79 -6.38 -0.40
CA PRO A 8 -4.14 -6.87 -1.62
C PRO A 8 -5.16 -7.48 -2.58
N MET A 9 -4.92 -7.34 -3.88
CA MET A 9 -5.71 -7.98 -4.92
C MET A 9 -4.85 -8.16 -6.18
N GLY A 10 -5.19 -9.14 -7.03
CA GLY A 10 -4.48 -9.44 -8.26
C GLY A 10 -5.40 -9.53 -9.47
N GLY A 11 -4.82 -9.58 -10.66
CA GLY A 11 -5.58 -9.69 -11.92
C GLY A 11 -6.07 -8.36 -12.48
N THR A 12 -5.52 -7.23 -12.04
CA THR A 12 -5.99 -5.89 -12.45
C THR A 12 -5.68 -5.54 -13.90
N ILE A 13 -4.75 -6.24 -14.56
CA ILE A 13 -4.37 -5.99 -15.96
C ILE A 13 -5.31 -6.74 -16.92
N ASP A 14 -5.54 -8.04 -16.69
CA ASP A 14 -6.23 -8.93 -17.64
C ASP A 14 -7.08 -10.03 -16.95
N GLY A 15 -7.37 -9.89 -15.66
CA GLY A 15 -8.04 -10.92 -14.85
C GLY A 15 -7.10 -12.02 -14.33
N ARG A 16 -5.81 -11.99 -14.68
CA ARG A 16 -4.81 -12.97 -14.21
C ARG A 16 -3.53 -12.31 -13.68
N ARG A 17 -3.08 -11.23 -14.33
CA ARG A 17 -1.83 -10.52 -14.04
C ARG A 17 -2.10 -9.14 -13.47
N GLY A 18 -1.10 -8.62 -12.76
CA GLY A 18 -1.12 -7.30 -12.15
C GLY A 18 -1.58 -7.38 -10.70
N ASP A 19 -0.64 -7.16 -9.80
CA ASP A 19 -0.90 -7.03 -8.38
C ASP A 19 -1.18 -5.56 -8.06
N HIS A 20 -2.11 -5.32 -7.14
CA HIS A 20 -2.33 -4.01 -6.57
C HIS A 20 -2.62 -4.12 -5.07
N VAL A 21 -2.40 -3.00 -4.39
CA VAL A 21 -2.73 -2.82 -2.99
C VAL A 21 -3.61 -1.60 -2.85
N LEU A 22 -4.76 -1.76 -2.22
CA LEU A 22 -5.64 -0.67 -1.84
C LEU A 22 -5.35 -0.26 -0.39
N LEU A 23 -5.16 1.04 -0.19
CA LEU A 23 -5.09 1.69 1.12
C LEU A 23 -6.37 2.50 1.32
N ALA A 24 -6.99 2.39 2.49
CA ALA A 24 -8.22 3.07 2.84
C ALA A 24 -8.02 3.97 4.07
N PRO A 25 -7.30 5.10 3.93
CA PRO A 25 -7.17 6.05 5.03
C PRO A 25 -8.53 6.70 5.37
N PRO A 26 -8.73 7.15 6.62
CA PRO A 26 -9.91 7.89 7.00
C PRO A 26 -9.95 9.26 6.31
N PHE A 27 -11.16 9.84 6.20
CA PHE A 27 -11.34 11.18 5.61
C PHE A 27 -10.71 12.30 6.47
N ILE A 28 -10.60 12.06 7.78
CA ILE A 28 -9.94 12.97 8.72
C ILE A 28 -8.51 12.47 8.90
N ILE A 29 -7.62 12.92 8.02
CA ILE A 29 -6.20 12.60 8.02
C ILE A 29 -5.40 13.87 7.69
N SER A 30 -4.22 14.04 8.30
CA SER A 30 -3.32 15.14 7.99
C SER A 30 -2.33 14.76 6.89
N ASP A 31 -1.74 15.77 6.23
CA ASP A 31 -0.70 15.55 5.21
C ASP A 31 0.47 14.71 5.74
N GLY A 32 0.93 14.98 6.97
CA GLY A 32 2.01 14.20 7.58
C GLY A 32 1.65 12.72 7.85
N GLN A 33 0.38 12.42 8.09
CA GLN A 33 -0.09 11.03 8.20
C GLN A 33 -0.16 10.35 6.82
N ILE A 34 -0.46 11.09 5.76
CA ILE A 34 -0.38 10.58 4.38
C ILE A 34 1.07 10.24 4.05
N ASP A 35 2.01 11.13 4.37
CA ASP A 35 3.44 10.90 4.16
C ASP A 35 3.92 9.66 4.92
N GLU A 36 3.52 9.50 6.19
CA GLU A 36 3.85 8.33 6.99
C GLU A 36 3.34 7.02 6.37
N ILE A 37 2.13 7.03 5.80
CA ILE A 37 1.57 5.86 5.09
C ILE A 37 2.39 5.55 3.83
N CYS A 38 2.72 6.56 3.04
CA CYS A 38 3.52 6.41 1.82
C CYS A 38 4.92 5.85 2.14
N ASP A 39 5.60 6.38 3.15
CA ASP A 39 6.93 5.94 3.56
C ASP A 39 6.94 4.50 4.03
N ARG A 40 5.97 4.11 4.87
CA ARG A 40 5.82 2.73 5.35
C ARG A 40 5.54 1.77 4.20
N LEU A 41 4.71 2.17 3.23
CA LEU A 41 4.46 1.36 2.04
C LEU A 41 5.72 1.20 1.20
N ALA A 42 6.49 2.27 0.99
CA ALA A 42 7.74 2.23 0.23
C ALA A 42 8.75 1.25 0.85
N VAL A 43 8.93 1.30 2.17
CA VAL A 43 9.79 0.35 2.91
C VAL A 43 9.29 -1.09 2.73
N ALA A 44 7.98 -1.32 2.87
CA ALA A 44 7.42 -2.67 2.71
C ALA A 44 7.65 -3.25 1.31
N VAL A 45 7.47 -2.43 0.26
CA VAL A 45 7.71 -2.85 -1.13
C VAL A 45 9.19 -3.10 -1.38
N GLN A 46 10.07 -2.22 -0.91
CA GLN A 46 11.52 -2.42 -1.04
C GLN A 46 11.97 -3.72 -0.38
N SER A 47 11.52 -4.00 0.84
CA SER A 47 11.84 -5.25 1.55
C SER A 47 11.31 -6.50 0.85
N ALA A 48 10.17 -6.40 0.15
CA ALA A 48 9.60 -7.53 -0.59
C ALA A 48 10.31 -7.81 -1.92
N LEU A 49 11.01 -6.81 -2.48
CA LEU A 49 11.75 -6.91 -3.73
C LEU A 49 13.25 -7.24 -3.54
N ALA A 50 13.75 -7.16 -2.30
CA ALA A 50 15.12 -7.52 -1.92
C ALA A 50 15.29 -9.04 -1.80
#